data_AF-A0A7C3L6U5-F1
#
_entry.id   AF-A0A7C3L6U5-F1
#
_cell.length_a   1.000
_cell.length_b   1.000
_cell.length_c   1.000
_cell.angle_alpha   90.00
_cell.angle_beta   90.00
_cell.angle_gamma   90.00
#
_symmetry.space_group_name_H-M   'P 1'
#
loop_
_entity.id
_entity.type
_entity.pdbx_description
1 polymer ?
#
loop_
_entity_poly.entity_id
_entity_poly.type
_entity_poly.pdbx_seq_one_letter_code
_entity_poly.pdbx_strand_id
1 'polypeptide(L)'
;MTHFKKLLMTVGLGLFLSTASASAATAGTVNGIKITVKEANKALRALTKGKMTWAKLPKDGRKQLIEMMAPSKLVAAAARKQLTAKEKQAALAGFWMQKKMSRIKISDKEAKNAYNKMKKMAKKAKSKAKIPPFKRAKNNIKMQLAQEKVVSKLMKKAKIKVK
;
A
#
# COMPACT_ATOMS: atom_id res chain seq x y z
N MET A 1 -60.97 25.22 -24.41
CA MET A 1 -60.52 26.57 -24.00
C MET A 1 -60.89 26.73 -22.52
N THR A 2 -60.15 27.36 -21.60
CA THR A 2 -58.81 27.99 -21.52
C THR A 2 -58.53 28.23 -20.00
N HIS A 3 -57.32 28.41 -19.46
CA HIS A 3 -55.96 28.45 -20.01
C HIS A 3 -54.94 27.98 -18.93
N PHE A 4 -53.90 27.25 -19.32
CA PHE A 4 -52.69 27.05 -18.49
C PHE A 4 -51.86 28.35 -18.47
N LYS A 5 -51.65 29.04 -17.33
CA LYS A 5 -50.46 29.90 -17.07
C LYS A 5 -50.45 30.61 -15.70
N LYS A 6 -49.22 30.80 -15.19
CA LYS A 6 -48.76 31.70 -14.10
C LYS A 6 -49.16 31.35 -12.66
N LEU A 7 -48.22 30.75 -11.92
CA LEU A 7 -47.38 31.57 -11.04
C LEU A 7 -45.96 30.98 -10.95
N LEU A 8 -45.00 31.74 -11.47
CA LEU A 8 -43.56 31.51 -11.27
C LEU A 8 -43.09 32.47 -10.15
N MET A 9 -41.91 32.21 -9.58
CA MET A 9 -41.20 33.02 -8.57
C MET A 9 -41.58 32.85 -7.10
N THR A 10 -40.82 32.01 -6.40
CA THR A 10 -40.33 32.32 -5.05
C THR A 10 -38.84 31.96 -4.94
N VAL A 11 -38.03 33.02 -4.96
CA VAL A 11 -36.77 33.26 -4.22
C VAL A 11 -35.96 32.03 -3.79
N GLY A 12 -34.73 31.97 -4.30
CA GLY A 12 -33.79 30.90 -3.99
C GLY A 12 -33.24 30.89 -2.56
N LEU A 13 -32.65 29.75 -2.23
CA LEU A 13 -31.53 29.67 -1.30
C LEU A 13 -30.45 28.80 -1.94
N GLY A 14 -29.53 29.44 -2.65
CA GLY A 14 -28.36 28.77 -3.18
C GLY A 14 -27.45 28.36 -2.03
N LEU A 15 -27.61 27.12 -1.55
CA LEU A 15 -26.67 26.48 -0.63
C LEU A 15 -25.35 26.24 -1.36
N PHE A 16 -24.55 27.30 -1.49
CA PHE A 16 -23.11 27.19 -1.65
C PHE A 16 -22.56 26.53 -0.40
N LEU A 17 -22.52 25.19 -0.40
CA LEU A 17 -21.61 24.46 0.48
C LEU A 17 -20.19 24.83 0.06
N SER A 18 -19.68 25.92 0.64
CA SER A 18 -18.27 26.21 0.72
C SER A 18 -17.63 25.07 1.52
N THR A 19 -17.22 24.03 0.79
CA THR A 19 -16.42 22.94 1.34
C THR A 19 -15.05 23.51 1.71
N ALA A 20 -15.00 24.11 2.90
CA ALA A 20 -13.81 24.63 3.53
C ALA A 20 -12.79 23.50 3.59
N SER A 21 -11.92 23.48 2.59
CA SER A 21 -10.93 22.44 2.39
C SER A 21 -9.93 22.59 3.50
N ALA A 22 -10.09 21.81 4.58
CA ALA A 22 -9.28 21.87 5.78
C ALA A 22 -7.82 21.58 5.43
N SER A 23 -7.09 22.65 5.10
CA SER A 23 -5.69 22.61 4.70
C SER A 23 -4.88 22.04 5.85
N ALA A 24 -4.38 20.82 5.67
CA ALA A 24 -3.63 20.14 6.72
C ALA A 24 -2.40 20.98 7.09
N ALA A 25 -2.33 21.40 8.36
CA ALA A 25 -1.24 22.23 8.87
C ALA A 25 0.14 21.69 8.44
N THR A 26 0.98 22.58 7.91
CA THR A 26 2.30 22.22 7.38
C THR A 26 3.33 22.24 8.50
N ALA A 27 4.13 21.18 8.62
CA ALA A 27 5.25 21.05 9.53
C ALA A 27 6.56 21.53 8.89
N GLY A 28 6.71 21.38 7.58
CA GLY A 28 7.85 21.87 6.82
C GLY A 28 7.75 21.52 5.33
N THR A 29 8.75 21.92 4.57
CA THR A 29 8.85 21.66 3.13
C THR A 29 10.25 21.16 2.78
N VAL A 30 10.33 20.26 1.79
CA VAL A 30 11.59 19.75 1.24
C VAL A 30 11.47 19.83 -0.28
N ASN A 31 12.25 20.69 -0.94
CA ASN A 31 12.14 20.98 -2.38
C ASN A 31 10.69 21.26 -2.82
N GLY A 32 9.97 22.11 -2.06
CA GLY A 32 8.55 22.42 -2.28
C GLY A 32 7.55 21.33 -1.86
N ILE A 33 8.01 20.10 -1.55
CA ILE A 33 7.16 19.00 -1.10
C ILE A 33 6.73 19.24 0.35
N LYS A 34 5.43 19.47 0.57
CA LYS A 34 4.88 19.67 1.91
C LYS A 34 4.98 18.40 2.78
N ILE A 35 5.40 18.59 4.02
CA ILE A 35 5.29 17.62 5.12
C ILE A 35 4.27 18.18 6.10
N THR A 36 3.22 17.42 6.37
CA THR A 36 2.13 17.86 7.26
C THR A 36 2.42 17.55 8.73
N VAL A 37 1.82 18.32 9.65
CA VAL A 37 1.84 18.06 11.10
C VAL A 37 1.32 16.67 11.43
N LYS A 38 0.36 16.14 10.65
CA LYS A 38 -0.15 14.76 10.78
C LYS A 38 0.91 13.70 10.47
N GLU A 39 1.74 13.94 9.46
CA GLU A 39 2.85 13.05 9.09
C GLU A 39 4.00 13.14 10.11
N ALA A 40 4.36 14.35 10.54
CA ALA A 40 5.34 14.59 11.58
C ALA A 40 4.95 13.90 12.90
N ASN A 41 3.70 14.06 13.36
CA ASN A 41 3.16 13.35 14.53
C ASN A 41 3.16 11.82 14.36
N LYS A 42 2.94 11.31 13.14
CA LYS A 42 3.02 9.87 12.85
C LYS A 42 4.45 9.35 12.99
N ALA A 43 5.45 10.10 12.50
CA ALA A 43 6.87 9.77 12.65
C ALA A 43 7.30 9.83 14.12
N LEU A 44 6.97 10.91 14.83
CA LEU A 44 7.26 11.07 16.26
C LEU A 44 6.63 9.97 17.12
N ARG A 45 5.39 9.55 16.83
CA ARG A 45 4.76 8.44 17.54
C ARG A 45 5.51 7.11 17.34
N ALA A 46 6.05 6.87 16.15
CA ALA A 46 6.84 5.67 15.87
C ALA A 46 8.21 5.69 16.59
N LEU A 47 8.91 6.84 16.58
CA LEU A 47 10.21 7.00 17.23
C LEU A 47 10.12 7.02 18.76
N THR A 48 9.19 7.79 19.31
CA THR A 48 9.12 8.10 20.75
C THR A 48 8.07 7.28 21.52
N LYS A 49 7.46 6.29 20.86
CA LYS A 49 6.30 5.53 21.36
C LYS A 49 5.13 6.43 21.82
N GLY A 50 5.01 7.61 21.22
CA GLY A 50 3.96 8.60 21.52
C GLY A 50 4.30 9.65 22.59
N LYS A 51 5.50 9.61 23.18
CA LYS A 51 5.92 10.60 24.21
C LYS A 51 6.02 12.03 23.65
N MET A 52 6.40 12.19 22.38
CA MET A 52 6.53 13.50 21.72
C MET A 52 5.49 13.71 20.62
N THR A 53 5.10 14.97 20.44
CA THR A 53 4.27 15.47 19.34
C THR A 53 4.92 16.71 18.72
N TRP A 54 4.52 17.08 17.50
CA TRP A 54 5.05 18.23 16.78
C TRP A 54 4.95 19.53 17.58
N ALA A 55 3.86 19.72 18.31
CA ALA A 55 3.66 20.87 19.18
C ALA A 55 4.71 20.92 20.31
N LYS A 56 4.98 19.78 20.95
CA LYS A 56 5.94 19.63 22.06
C LYS A 56 7.41 19.53 21.62
N LEU A 57 7.68 19.39 20.33
CA LEU A 57 9.04 19.25 19.80
C LEU A 57 9.72 20.63 19.68
N PRO A 58 10.93 20.84 20.25
CA PRO A 58 11.68 22.09 20.12
C PRO A 58 12.12 22.34 18.67
N LYS A 59 12.50 23.59 18.35
CA LYS A 59 12.82 24.03 16.98
C LYS A 59 13.88 23.17 16.29
N ASP A 60 14.96 22.81 16.98
CA ASP A 60 16.04 22.00 16.39
C ASP A 60 15.59 20.57 16.12
N GLY A 61 14.84 19.97 17.06
CA GLY A 61 14.20 18.68 16.87
C GLY A 61 13.20 18.66 15.71
N ARG A 62 12.49 19.78 15.46
CA ARG A 62 11.62 19.93 14.28
C ARG A 62 12.43 19.90 12.98
N LYS A 63 13.57 20.59 12.91
CA LYS A 63 14.47 20.55 11.75
C LYS A 63 14.98 19.12 11.50
N GLN A 64 15.54 18.47 12.52
CA GLN A 64 16.02 17.08 12.45
C GLN A 64 14.94 16.09 11.99
N LEU A 65 13.70 16.23 12.49
CA LEU A 65 12.59 15.37 12.08
C LEU A 65 12.25 15.56 10.59
N ILE A 66 12.24 16.80 10.10
CA ILE A 66 11.98 17.11 8.69
C ILE A 66 13.09 16.57 7.79
N GLU A 67 14.35 16.73 8.18
CA GLU A 67 15.53 16.17 7.49
C GLU A 67 15.47 14.63 7.44
N MET A 68 15.15 13.96 8.55
CA MET A 68 14.97 12.51 8.60
C MET A 68 13.80 12.02 7.71
N MET A 69 12.75 12.84 7.54
CA MET A 69 11.63 12.55 6.64
C MET A 69 11.91 12.88 5.16
N ALA A 70 12.92 13.70 4.87
CA ALA A 70 13.23 14.20 3.53
C ALA A 70 13.52 13.10 2.50
N PRO A 71 14.36 12.06 2.75
CA PRO A 71 14.68 11.04 1.75
C PRO A 71 13.43 10.30 1.25
N SER A 72 12.53 9.91 2.17
CA SER A 72 11.29 9.22 1.79
C SER A 72 10.36 10.11 0.96
N LYS A 73 10.29 11.41 1.27
CA LYS A 73 9.50 12.39 0.52
C LYS A 73 10.08 12.63 -0.88
N LEU A 74 11.40 12.77 -1.00
CA LEU A 74 12.10 12.95 -2.27
C LEU A 74 11.97 11.71 -3.17
N VAL A 75 12.22 10.51 -2.65
CA VAL A 75 12.03 9.25 -3.40
C VAL A 75 10.57 9.10 -3.87
N ALA A 76 9.60 9.41 -3.00
CA ALA A 76 8.19 9.34 -3.37
C ALA A 76 7.76 10.41 -4.39
N ALA A 77 8.46 11.56 -4.46
CA ALA A 77 8.23 12.55 -5.52
C ALA A 77 8.88 12.12 -6.85
N ALA A 78 10.13 11.66 -6.82
CA ALA A 78 10.82 11.11 -7.98
C ALA A 78 10.03 9.95 -8.61
N ALA A 79 9.63 8.95 -7.82
CA ALA A 79 8.83 7.83 -8.28
C ALA A 79 7.47 8.26 -8.87
N ARG A 80 6.83 9.32 -8.35
CA ARG A 80 5.60 9.86 -8.95
C ARG A 80 5.85 10.54 -10.30
N LYS A 81 6.97 11.23 -10.47
CA LYS A 81 7.34 11.94 -11.71
C LYS A 81 7.84 10.99 -12.79
N GLN A 82 8.67 10.00 -12.42
CA GLN A 82 9.43 9.18 -13.37
C GLN A 82 8.73 7.88 -13.77
N LEU A 83 7.93 7.25 -12.90
CA LEU A 83 7.25 5.99 -13.24
C LEU A 83 6.03 6.22 -14.14
N THR A 84 5.87 5.39 -15.17
CA THR A 84 4.66 5.30 -15.99
C THR A 84 3.46 4.79 -15.20
N ALA A 85 2.25 4.91 -15.75
CA ALA A 85 1.03 4.37 -15.14
C ALA A 85 1.11 2.84 -14.92
N LYS A 86 1.70 2.10 -15.89
CA LYS A 86 1.88 0.64 -15.82
C LYS A 86 2.84 0.25 -14.68
N GLU A 87 3.94 0.96 -14.52
CA GLU A 87 4.90 0.72 -13.43
C GLU A 87 4.34 1.11 -12.07
N LYS A 88 3.61 2.23 -11.97
CA LYS A 88 2.87 2.62 -10.75
C LYS A 88 1.87 1.53 -10.33
N GLN A 89 1.13 0.96 -11.29
CA GLN A 89 0.20 -0.15 -11.03
C GLN A 89 0.95 -1.41 -10.58
N ALA A 90 2.04 -1.78 -11.25
CA ALA A 90 2.86 -2.93 -10.90
C ALA A 90 3.49 -2.80 -9.49
N ALA A 91 4.04 -1.63 -9.16
CA ALA A 91 4.61 -1.34 -7.85
C ALA A 91 3.55 -1.38 -6.74
N LEU A 92 2.36 -0.81 -6.98
CA LEU A 92 1.26 -0.85 -6.01
C LEU A 92 0.73 -2.27 -5.81
N ALA A 93 0.57 -3.06 -6.88
CA ALA A 93 0.15 -4.45 -6.82
C ALA A 93 1.19 -5.33 -6.09
N GLY A 94 2.49 -5.14 -6.38
CA GLY A 94 3.59 -5.83 -5.72
C GLY A 94 3.66 -5.51 -4.23
N PHE A 95 3.58 -4.23 -3.85
CA PHE A 95 3.54 -3.81 -2.44
C PHE A 95 2.31 -4.38 -1.70
N TRP A 96 1.14 -4.36 -2.35
CA TRP A 96 -0.07 -4.97 -1.79
C TRP A 96 0.11 -6.49 -1.59
N MET A 97 0.71 -7.19 -2.56
CA MET A 97 0.99 -8.62 -2.48
C MET A 97 1.93 -8.92 -1.32
N GLN A 98 3.06 -8.20 -1.21
CA GLN A 98 4.00 -8.32 -0.10
C GLN A 98 3.32 -8.11 1.27
N LYS A 99 2.47 -7.08 1.38
CA LYS A 99 1.70 -6.76 2.59
C LYS A 99 0.64 -7.82 2.93
N LYS A 100 0.14 -8.57 1.95
CA LYS A 100 -0.76 -9.71 2.18
C LYS A 100 0.02 -10.97 2.56
N MET A 101 1.08 -11.31 1.83
CA MET A 101 1.94 -12.46 2.11
C MET A 101 2.55 -12.41 3.52
N SER A 102 3.01 -11.24 4.00
CA SER A 102 3.58 -11.10 5.34
C SER A 102 2.61 -11.40 6.49
N ARG A 103 1.30 -11.47 6.21
CA ARG A 103 0.26 -11.87 7.17
C ARG A 103 -0.13 -13.35 7.07
N ILE A 104 0.32 -14.06 6.03
CA ILE A 104 0.06 -15.48 5.86
C ILE A 104 1.10 -16.28 6.64
N LYS A 105 0.68 -16.92 7.73
CA LYS A 105 1.51 -17.91 8.44
C LYS A 105 1.54 -19.21 7.61
N ILE A 106 2.73 -19.66 7.25
CA ILE A 106 2.98 -20.99 6.65
C ILE A 106 3.81 -21.81 7.63
N SER A 107 3.28 -22.94 8.06
CA SER A 107 3.95 -23.88 8.96
C SER A 107 5.10 -24.61 8.26
N ASP A 108 6.01 -25.17 9.06
CA ASP A 108 7.08 -26.02 8.55
C ASP A 108 6.54 -27.32 7.95
N LYS A 109 5.44 -27.84 8.48
CA LYS A 109 4.72 -29.02 7.97
C LYS A 109 4.16 -28.77 6.57
N GLU A 110 3.51 -27.64 6.33
CA GLU A 110 3.04 -27.25 4.99
C GLU A 110 4.19 -27.11 4.00
N ALA A 111 5.27 -26.43 4.38
CA ALA A 111 6.45 -26.28 3.52
C ALA A 111 7.12 -27.63 3.20
N LYS A 112 7.22 -28.54 4.18
CA LYS A 112 7.76 -29.90 4.00
C LYS A 112 6.86 -30.75 3.09
N ASN A 113 5.54 -30.62 3.22
CA ASN A 113 4.57 -31.29 2.35
C ASN A 113 4.66 -30.81 0.89
N ALA A 114 4.75 -29.49 0.67
CA ALA A 114 4.94 -28.90 -0.66
C ALA A 114 6.28 -29.35 -1.28
N TYR A 115 7.38 -29.31 -0.51
CA TYR A 115 8.69 -29.81 -0.92
C TYR A 115 8.65 -31.29 -1.35
N ASN A 116 7.98 -32.13 -0.56
CA ASN A 116 7.82 -33.55 -0.87
C ASN A 116 6.96 -33.77 -2.12
N LYS A 117 5.89 -32.99 -2.33
CA LYS A 117 5.06 -33.03 -3.55
C LYS A 117 5.88 -32.63 -4.79
N MET A 118 6.64 -31.53 -4.70
CA MET A 118 7.57 -31.09 -5.74
C MET A 118 8.60 -32.18 -6.09
N LYS A 119 9.22 -32.82 -5.09
CA LYS A 119 10.13 -33.96 -5.31
C LYS A 119 9.45 -35.14 -6.01
N LYS A 120 8.22 -35.49 -5.61
CA LYS A 120 7.45 -36.56 -6.27
C LYS A 120 7.12 -36.21 -7.72
N MET A 121 6.74 -34.96 -8.01
CA MET A 121 6.47 -34.48 -9.37
C MET A 121 7.72 -34.50 -10.26
N ALA A 122 8.85 -34.00 -9.77
CA ALA A 122 10.11 -34.00 -10.51
C ALA A 122 10.60 -35.42 -10.85
N LYS A 123 10.44 -36.38 -9.92
CA LYS A 123 10.70 -37.81 -10.18
C LYS A 123 9.79 -38.35 -11.29
N LYS A 124 8.48 -38.09 -11.22
CA LYS A 124 7.51 -38.51 -12.27
C LYS A 124 7.85 -37.91 -13.64
N ALA A 125 8.26 -36.65 -13.67
CA ALA A 125 8.66 -35.94 -14.89
C ALA A 125 10.09 -36.28 -15.38
N LYS A 126 10.76 -37.28 -14.79
CA LYS A 126 12.15 -37.68 -15.10
C LYS A 126 13.13 -36.48 -15.12
N SER A 127 12.88 -35.46 -14.30
CA SER A 127 13.62 -34.20 -14.35
C SER A 127 15.05 -34.36 -13.84
N LYS A 128 16.03 -33.91 -14.63
CA LYS A 128 17.46 -33.85 -14.26
C LYS A 128 17.81 -32.67 -13.34
N ALA A 129 16.85 -31.82 -12.99
CA ALA A 129 17.09 -30.62 -12.17
C ALA A 129 17.50 -30.98 -10.73
N LYS A 130 18.63 -30.43 -10.27
CA LYS A 130 19.12 -30.61 -8.89
C LYS A 130 18.18 -29.91 -7.90
N ILE A 131 17.38 -30.68 -7.17
CA ILE A 131 16.48 -30.15 -6.13
C ILE A 131 17.28 -29.84 -4.85
N PRO A 132 17.35 -28.58 -4.41
CA PRO A 132 18.10 -28.22 -3.21
C PRO A 132 17.51 -28.86 -1.94
N PRO A 133 18.32 -29.13 -0.90
CA PRO A 133 17.84 -29.65 0.38
C PRO A 133 16.75 -28.76 1.01
N PHE A 134 15.80 -29.38 1.73
CA PHE A 134 14.66 -28.66 2.32
C PHE A 134 15.10 -27.45 3.17
N LYS A 135 16.17 -27.56 3.97
CA LYS A 135 16.70 -26.45 4.78
C LYS A 135 17.01 -25.19 3.96
N ARG A 136 17.51 -25.34 2.71
CA ARG A 136 17.78 -24.22 1.79
C ARG A 136 16.52 -23.76 1.06
N ALA A 137 15.64 -24.69 0.67
CA ALA A 137 14.42 -24.39 -0.09
C ALA A 137 13.28 -23.80 0.77
N LYS A 138 13.28 -24.06 2.08
CA LYS A 138 12.18 -23.80 3.04
C LYS A 138 11.56 -22.42 2.91
N ASN A 139 12.37 -21.37 2.93
CA ASN A 139 11.86 -19.98 2.94
C ASN A 139 11.21 -19.61 1.60
N ASN A 140 11.83 -20.00 0.47
CA ASN A 140 11.28 -19.77 -0.87
C ASN A 140 9.95 -20.52 -1.05
N ILE A 141 9.87 -21.76 -0.57
CA ILE A 141 8.62 -22.55 -0.59
C ILE A 141 7.54 -21.90 0.27
N LYS A 142 7.88 -21.36 1.46
CA LYS A 142 6.92 -20.59 2.28
C LYS A 142 6.43 -19.34 1.56
N MET A 143 7.29 -18.61 0.84
CA MET A 143 6.89 -17.45 0.05
C MET A 143 5.97 -17.84 -1.11
N GLN A 144 6.29 -18.90 -1.85
CA GLN A 144 5.45 -19.42 -2.93
C GLN A 144 4.06 -19.84 -2.41
N LEU A 145 4.00 -20.61 -1.32
CA LEU A 145 2.73 -20.99 -0.69
C LEU A 145 1.92 -19.78 -0.16
N ALA A 146 2.59 -18.75 0.34
CA ALA A 146 1.93 -17.51 0.75
C ALA A 146 1.34 -16.76 -0.45
N GLN A 147 2.08 -16.65 -1.55
CA GLN A 147 1.61 -16.07 -2.81
C GLN A 147 0.42 -16.84 -3.39
N GLU A 148 0.53 -18.17 -3.49
CA GLU A 148 -0.55 -19.06 -3.95
C GLU A 148 -1.83 -18.89 -3.12
N LYS A 149 -1.74 -18.84 -1.78
CA LYS A 149 -2.89 -18.62 -0.91
C LYS A 149 -3.55 -17.25 -1.13
N VAL A 150 -2.77 -16.19 -1.37
CA VAL A 150 -3.32 -14.85 -1.67
C VAL A 150 -3.99 -14.83 -3.04
N VAL A 151 -3.33 -15.34 -4.08
CA VAL A 151 -3.86 -15.38 -5.46
C VAL A 151 -5.09 -16.27 -5.54
N SER A 152 -5.07 -17.48 -4.97
CA SER A 152 -6.22 -18.39 -4.93
C SER A 152 -7.46 -17.72 -4.31
N LYS A 153 -7.28 -16.94 -3.23
CA LYS A 153 -8.38 -16.20 -2.59
C LYS A 153 -8.97 -15.09 -3.47
N LEU A 154 -8.18 -14.51 -4.38
CA LEU A 154 -8.67 -13.57 -5.40
C LEU A 154 -9.38 -14.31 -6.53
N MET A 155 -8.76 -15.37 -7.08
CA MET A 155 -9.29 -16.16 -8.18
C MET A 155 -10.66 -16.78 -7.87
N LYS A 156 -10.90 -17.24 -6.63
CA LYS A 156 -12.23 -17.69 -6.15
C LYS A 156 -13.35 -16.65 -6.28
N LYS A 157 -13.02 -15.37 -6.48
CA LYS A 157 -13.97 -14.27 -6.69
C LYS A 157 -13.89 -13.64 -8.09
N ALA A 158 -12.98 -14.11 -8.93
CA ALA A 158 -12.77 -13.56 -10.25
C ALA A 158 -13.86 -14.06 -11.21
N LYS A 159 -14.59 -13.12 -11.84
CA LYS A 159 -15.47 -13.42 -12.97
C LYS A 159 -14.67 -13.26 -14.24
N ILE A 160 -14.20 -14.37 -14.81
CA ILE A 160 -13.45 -14.39 -16.07
C ILE A 160 -14.47 -14.55 -17.20
N LYS A 161 -14.42 -13.65 -18.19
CA LYS A 161 -15.16 -13.76 -19.45
C LYS A 161 -14.15 -13.71 -20.59
N VAL A 162 -14.24 -14.66 -21.50
CA VAL A 162 -13.58 -14.57 -22.81
C VAL A 162 -14.49 -13.75 -23.72
N LYS A 163 -13.91 -13.00 -24.66
CA LYS A 163 -14.60 -12.35 -25.78
C LYS A 163 -14.16 -13.03 -27.06
#